data_AF-A0A9D1YVD5-F1
#
_entry.id   AF-A0A9D1YVD5-F1
#
_cell.length_a   1.000
_cell.length_b   1.000
_cell.length_c   1.000
_cell.angle_alpha   90.00
_cell.angle_beta   90.00
_cell.angle_gamma   90.00
#
_symmetry.space_group_name_H-M   'P 1'
#
loop_
_entity.id
_entity.type
_entity.pdbx_description
1 polymer ?
#
loop_
_entity_poly.entity_id
_entity_poly.type
_entity_poly.pdbx_seq_one_letter_code
_entity_poly.pdbx_strand_id
1 'polypeptide(L)' 'LPYLRSVDVLDQAGMPKHDRGVATGLPGLGFLGLEFQRSFSSNTLRGVHRDAKYVVDALSRQPRGAAVA' A
#
# COMPACT_ATOMS: atom_id res chain seq x y z
N LEU A 1 -0.84 -10.03 -8.98
CA LEU A 1 0.03 -8.85 -9.23
C LEU A 1 1.41 -9.32 -9.70
N PRO A 2 1.60 -9.69 -10.99
CA PRO A 2 2.83 -10.34 -11.46
C PRO A 2 4.09 -9.51 -11.26
N TYR A 3 3.98 -8.19 -11.37
CA TYR A 3 5.08 -7.23 -11.19
C TYR A 3 5.57 -7.09 -9.74
N LEU A 4 4.89 -7.70 -8.76
CA LEU A 4 5.31 -7.74 -7.36
C LEU A 4 5.84 -9.10 -6.93
N ARG A 5 5.92 -10.10 -7.82
CA ARG A 5 6.34 -11.46 -7.43
C ARG A 5 7.78 -11.55 -6.93
N SER A 6 8.64 -10.61 -7.32
CA SER A 6 10.04 -10.58 -6.89
C SER A 6 10.25 -9.92 -5.52
N VAL A 7 9.19 -9.36 -4.92
CA VAL A 7 9.25 -8.69 -3.61
C VAL A 7 8.22 -9.32 -2.68
N ASP A 8 8.62 -9.65 -1.45
CA ASP A 8 7.79 -10.41 -0.51
C ASP A 8 6.66 -9.55 0.13
N VAL A 9 5.75 -9.06 -0.71
CA VAL A 9 4.69 -8.12 -0.34
C VAL A 9 3.30 -8.64 -0.67
N LEU A 10 3.19 -9.89 -1.15
CA LEU A 10 1.92 -10.56 -1.43
C LEU A 10 1.69 -11.71 -0.44
N ASP A 11 0.44 -11.99 -0.12
CA ASP A 11 0.04 -13.18 0.63
C ASP A 11 -0.09 -14.42 -0.28
N GLN A 12 -0.52 -15.55 0.30
CA GLN A 12 -0.71 -16.80 -0.44
C GLN A 12 -1.80 -16.72 -1.52
N ALA A 13 -2.76 -15.79 -1.39
CA ALA A 13 -3.79 -15.52 -2.39
C ALA A 13 -3.32 -14.53 -3.48
N GLY A 14 -2.10 -13.99 -3.35
CA GLY A 14 -1.54 -13.00 -4.27
C GLY A 14 -2.04 -11.57 -4.03
N MET A 15 -2.65 -11.32 -2.87
CA MET A 15 -3.14 -10.00 -2.45
C MET A 15 -2.05 -9.25 -1.68
N PRO A 16 -2.00 -7.91 -1.74
CA PRO A 16 -0.99 -7.13 -1.02
C PRO A 16 -1.07 -7.31 0.50
N LYS A 17 0.07 -7.55 1.15
CA LYS A 17 0.24 -7.52 2.62
C LYS A 17 0.37 -6.07 3.09
N HIS A 18 -0.64 -5.52 3.75
CA HIS A 18 -0.65 -4.11 4.16
C HIS A 18 -1.45 -3.83 5.44
N ASP A 19 -1.15 -2.72 6.13
CA ASP A 19 -2.08 -2.04 7.06
C ASP A 19 -2.59 -0.77 6.38
N ARG A 20 -3.89 -0.72 6.07
CA ARG A 20 -4.57 0.45 5.49
C ARG A 20 -3.90 1.05 4.23
N GLY A 21 -3.17 0.22 3.48
CA GLY A 21 -2.42 0.58 2.28
C GLY A 21 -0.91 0.71 2.46
N VAL A 22 -0.38 0.73 3.68
CA VAL A 22 1.07 0.76 3.89
C VAL A 22 1.58 -0.68 3.89
N ALA A 23 2.56 -1.01 3.05
CA ALA A 23 3.10 -2.36 2.97
C ALA A 23 3.76 -2.77 4.29
N THR A 24 3.53 -4.00 4.73
CA THR A 24 4.13 -4.54 5.97
C THR A 24 5.46 -5.26 5.74
N GLY A 25 5.72 -5.72 4.51
CA GLY A 25 6.93 -6.47 4.14
C GLY A 25 8.03 -5.66 3.47
N LEU A 26 7.75 -4.41 3.06
CA LEU A 26 8.72 -3.56 2.37
C LEU A 26 8.52 -2.08 2.75
N PRO A 27 9.43 -1.46 3.53
CA PRO A 27 9.35 -0.04 3.83
C PRO A 27 9.37 0.79 2.53
N GLY A 28 8.71 1.94 2.53
CA GLY A 28 8.59 2.82 1.37
C GLY A 28 7.56 2.38 0.33
N LEU A 29 6.99 1.17 0.43
CA LEU A 29 5.94 0.70 -0.48
C LEU A 29 4.55 0.99 0.09
N GLY A 30 3.66 1.50 -0.77
CA GLY A 30 2.25 1.70 -0.47
C GLY A 30 1.35 1.21 -1.60
N PHE A 31 0.11 0.90 -1.25
CA PHE A 31 -0.95 0.41 -2.13
C PHE A 31 -2.16 1.34 -2.03
N LEU A 32 -2.85 1.52 -3.16
CA LEU A 32 -4.05 2.34 -3.28
C LEU A 32 -5.09 1.63 -4.15
N GLY A 33 -6.35 1.98 -3.94
CA GLY A 33 -7.45 1.42 -4.72
C GLY A 33 -7.82 -0.01 -4.32
N LEU A 34 -7.43 -0.47 -3.12
CA LEU A 34 -7.84 -1.79 -2.65
C LEU A 34 -9.29 -1.75 -2.17
N GLU A 35 -10.04 -2.83 -2.40
CA GLU A 35 -11.40 -2.96 -1.89
C GLU A 35 -11.39 -2.87 -0.36
N PHE A 36 -12.27 -2.02 0.19
CA PHE A 36 -12.36 -1.77 1.62
C PHE A 36 -11.04 -1.39 2.32
N GLN A 37 -10.06 -0.83 1.60
CA GLN A 37 -8.75 -0.46 2.15
C GLN A 37 -8.85 0.33 3.47
N ARG A 38 -9.68 1.39 3.46
CA ARG A 38 -10.07 2.17 4.65
C ARG A 38 -11.55 2.52 4.68
N SER A 39 -12.24 2.42 3.54
CA SER A 39 -13.67 2.69 3.39
C SER A 39 -14.26 1.96 2.18
N PHE A 40 -15.58 1.90 2.06
CA PHE A 40 -16.26 1.37 0.86
C PHE A 40 -15.85 2.11 -0.44
N SER A 41 -15.52 3.39 -0.34
CA SER A 41 -15.15 4.23 -1.50
C SER A 41 -13.69 4.11 -1.95
N SER A 42 -12.88 3.26 -1.31
CA SER A 42 -11.43 3.18 -1.51
C SER A 42 -11.05 2.79 -2.94
N ASN A 43 -11.77 1.84 -3.54
CA ASN A 43 -11.59 1.40 -4.93
C ASN A 43 -12.48 2.18 -5.90
N THR A 44 -12.53 3.51 -5.76
CA THR A 44 -13.28 4.38 -6.67
C THR A 44 -12.47 5.61 -7.01
N LEU A 45 -12.61 6.13 -8.23
CA LEU A 45 -11.97 7.39 -8.64
C LEU A 45 -12.34 8.56 -7.71
N ARG A 46 -13.58 8.58 -7.22
CA ARG A 46 -14.07 9.66 -6.34
C ARG A 46 -13.57 9.53 -4.90
N GLY A 47 -13.33 8.33 -4.40
CA GLY A 47 -13.02 8.09 -2.98
C GLY A 47 -11.54 7.85 -2.65
N VAL A 48 -10.73 7.38 -3.61
CA VAL A 48 -9.33 6.93 -3.37
C VAL A 48 -8.40 8.02 -2.83
N HIS A 49 -8.70 9.29 -3.10
CA HIS A 49 -7.88 10.43 -2.66
C HIS A 49 -7.61 10.47 -1.14
N ARG A 50 -8.57 10.04 -0.31
CA ARG A 50 -8.38 9.99 1.15
C ARG A 50 -7.36 8.94 1.59
N ASP A 51 -7.26 7.85 0.84
CA ASP A 51 -6.31 6.78 1.10
C ASP A 51 -4.94 7.16 0.58
N ALA A 52 -4.88 7.81 -0.58
CA ALA A 52 -3.66 8.41 -1.10
C ALA A 52 -3.04 9.37 -0.08
N LYS A 53 -3.85 10.27 0.50
CA LYS A 53 -3.39 11.16 1.56
C LYS A 53 -2.82 10.39 2.76
N TYR A 54 -3.55 9.38 3.26
CA TYR A 54 -3.10 8.60 4.41
C TYR A 54 -1.78 7.85 4.13
N VAL A 55 -1.69 7.15 2.99
CA VAL A 55 -0.51 6.39 2.61
C VAL A 55 0.70 7.30 2.45
N VAL A 56 0.55 8.43 1.75
CA VAL A 56 1.66 9.39 1.56
C VAL A 56 2.09 10.00 2.90
N ASP A 57 1.15 10.39 3.77
CA ASP A 57 1.45 10.91 5.11
C ASP A 57 2.19 9.87 5.98
N ALA A 58 1.89 8.58 5.82
CA ALA A 58 2.56 7.50 6.54
C ALA A 58 3.97 7.23 6.00
N LEU A 59 4.13 7.13 4.68
CA LEU A 59 5.42 6.91 4.02
C LEU A 59 6.38 8.08 4.24
N SER A 60 5.88 9.31 4.29
CA SER A 60 6.70 10.51 4.53
C SER A 60 7.35 10.56 5.92
N ARG A 61 6.87 9.74 6.87
CA ARG A 61 7.45 9.62 8.21
C ARG A 61 8.55 8.57 8.29
N GLN A 62 8.73 7.77 7.25
CA GLN A 62 9.76 6.74 7.22
C GLN A 62 11.14 7.34 6.89
N PRO A 63 12.23 6.73 7.36
CA PRO A 63 13.57 7.16 6.99
C PRO A 63 13.77 7.12 5.47
N ARG A 64 14.43 8.15 4.91
CA ARG A 64 14.84 8.12 3.50
C ARG A 64 15.79 6.94 3.27
N GLY A 65 15.54 6.19 2.19
CA GLY A 65 16.34 5.01 1.83
C GLY A 65 15.87 3.68 2.43
N ALA A 66 14.79 3.67 3.23
CA ALA A 66 14.29 2.45 3.87
C ALA A 66 13.84 1.34 2.89
N ALA A 67 13.59 1.67 1.63
CA ALA A 67 13.16 0.73 0.59
C ALA A 67 14.32 0.05 -0.17
N VAL A 68 15.58 0.46 0.05
CA VAL A 68 16.74 0.09 -0.78
C VAL A 68 17.75 -0.80 -0.01
N ALA A 69 17.34 -1.44 1.08
CA ALA A 69 18.18 -2.35 1.86
C ALA A 69 17.86 -3.82 1.54
#